data_AF-A0A6P8KFZ8-F1
#
_entry.id   AF-A0A6P8KFZ8-F1
#
_cell.length_a   1.000
_cell.length_b   1.000
_cell.length_c   1.000
_cell.angle_alpha   90.00
_cell.angle_beta   90.00
_cell.angle_gamma   90.00
#
_symmetry.space_group_name_H-M   'P 1'
#
loop_
_entity.id
_entity.type
_entity.pdbx_description
1 polymer ?
#
loop_
_entity_poly.entity_id
_entity_poly.type
_entity_poly.pdbx_seq_one_letter_code
_entity_poly.pdbx_strand_id
1 'polypeptide(L)'
;MHLGKQWNVFFCDVQYYPSGNTPSVYWREHAWALEDCVCRVFQNGCLLSEESDRREKAGKAPVVPVTEQVCQKFIKRKCFLGWPVLAKFPIPSPCGCNGKQGSLEIKKFLNLCELQKYAAECNKPYISYSKC
;
A
#
# COMPACT_ATOMS: atom_id res chain seq x y z
N MET A 1 20.43 -3.16 -31.19
CA MET A 1 20.94 -2.80 -29.85
C MET A 1 19.75 -2.54 -28.94
N HIS A 2 19.24 -3.58 -28.28
CA HIS A 2 18.21 -3.43 -27.24
C HIS A 2 18.91 -3.59 -25.89
N LEU A 3 19.11 -2.47 -25.20
CA LEU A 3 19.56 -2.45 -23.82
C LEU A 3 18.44 -3.01 -22.95
N GLY A 4 18.55 -4.30 -22.61
CA GLY A 4 17.76 -4.94 -21.58
C GLY A 4 18.01 -4.22 -20.27
N LYS A 5 17.01 -3.49 -19.78
CA LYS A 5 17.04 -2.89 -18.45
C LYS A 5 16.85 -4.00 -17.43
N GLN A 6 17.96 -4.47 -16.88
CA GLN A 6 18.02 -5.25 -15.66
C GLN A 6 17.61 -4.32 -14.50
N TRP A 7 16.31 -4.11 -14.34
CA TRP A 7 15.80 -3.74 -13.02
C TRP A 7 15.80 -5.02 -12.22
N ASN A 8 16.40 -4.99 -11.03
CA ASN A 8 16.18 -6.00 -10.02
C ASN A 8 14.69 -5.94 -9.66
N VAL A 9 13.89 -6.64 -10.46
CA VAL A 9 12.55 -7.04 -10.12
C VAL A 9 12.76 -7.85 -8.85
N PHE A 10 12.44 -7.28 -7.69
CA PHE A 10 11.97 -8.11 -6.58
C PHE A 10 10.71 -8.76 -7.11
N PHE A 11 10.95 -9.85 -7.84
CA PHE A 11 9.95 -10.72 -8.37
C PHE A 11 9.04 -11.04 -7.19
N CYS A 12 7.73 -11.06 -7.45
CA CYS A 12 6.86 -12.00 -6.76
C CYS A 12 7.32 -13.43 -7.11
N ASP A 13 8.57 -13.78 -6.80
CA ASP A 13 9.11 -15.12 -6.92
C ASP A 13 8.69 -15.82 -5.65
N VAL A 14 7.54 -16.49 -5.77
CA VAL A 14 7.33 -17.77 -5.12
C VAL A 14 7.53 -17.75 -3.60
N GLN A 15 6.72 -16.97 -2.89
CA GLN A 15 6.06 -17.58 -1.74
C GLN A 15 4.81 -18.27 -2.27
N TYR A 16 4.96 -19.57 -2.51
CA TYR A 16 3.94 -20.59 -2.74
C TYR A 16 2.51 -20.16 -2.31
N TYR A 17 1.74 -19.56 -3.23
CA TYR A 17 0.28 -19.56 -3.15
C TYR A 17 -0.20 -20.79 -3.92
N PRO A 18 -0.65 -21.87 -3.26
CA PRO A 18 -1.38 -22.90 -3.98
C PRO A 18 -2.71 -22.30 -4.41
N SER A 19 -2.97 -22.34 -5.72
CA SER A 19 -4.11 -21.81 -6.48
C SER A 19 -4.00 -20.34 -6.90
N GLY A 20 -4.07 -20.10 -8.22
CA GLY A 20 -4.04 -18.78 -8.86
C GLY A 20 -5.17 -17.84 -8.41
N ASN A 21 -4.96 -17.20 -7.27
CA ASN A 21 -5.89 -16.28 -6.61
C ASN A 21 -5.19 -14.97 -6.25
N THR A 22 -5.98 -13.90 -6.22
CA THR A 22 -5.62 -12.51 -5.96
C THR A 22 -4.78 -12.30 -4.68
N PRO A 23 -3.99 -11.21 -4.60
CA PRO A 23 -3.22 -10.87 -3.40
C PRO A 23 -4.11 -10.85 -2.14
N SER A 24 -3.74 -11.62 -1.11
CA SER A 24 -4.49 -11.59 0.15
C SER A 24 -4.26 -10.27 0.88
N VAL A 25 -5.33 -9.51 1.06
CA VAL A 25 -5.34 -8.28 1.88
C VAL A 25 -5.14 -8.54 3.37
N TYR A 26 -5.15 -9.81 3.80
CA TYR A 26 -4.95 -10.21 5.19
C TYR A 26 -3.55 -10.74 5.47
N TRP A 27 -2.72 -10.93 4.44
CA TRP A 27 -1.32 -11.30 4.61
C TRP A 27 -0.50 -10.07 5.00
N ARG A 28 -0.05 -10.02 6.26
CA ARG A 28 0.72 -8.92 6.85
C ARG A 28 2.21 -9.15 6.65
N GLU A 29 2.80 -8.34 5.79
CA GLU A 29 4.24 -8.23 5.59
C GLU A 29 4.51 -6.83 5.05
N HIS A 30 4.38 -5.82 5.92
CA HIS A 30 4.27 -4.43 5.46
C HIS A 30 5.40 -4.03 4.50
N ALA A 31 4.99 -3.49 3.36
CA ALA A 31 5.89 -2.91 2.39
C ALA A 31 5.75 -1.39 2.40
N TRP A 32 6.86 -0.69 2.19
CA TRP A 32 6.93 0.77 2.29
C TRP A 32 7.35 1.34 0.93
N ALA A 33 6.69 2.41 0.51
CA ALA A 33 7.00 3.07 -0.75
C ALA A 33 6.76 4.58 -0.69
N LEU A 34 7.36 5.30 -1.62
CA LEU A 34 7.00 6.67 -1.92
C LEU A 34 6.01 6.69 -3.07
N GLU A 35 4.83 7.25 -2.81
CA GLU A 35 3.84 7.59 -3.83
C GLU A 35 3.81 9.12 -3.96
N ASP A 36 4.22 9.66 -5.12
CA ASP A 36 4.26 11.10 -5.35
C ASP A 36 5.01 11.87 -4.24
N CYS A 37 6.16 11.32 -3.80
CA CYS A 37 6.99 11.82 -2.69
C CYS A 37 6.28 11.87 -1.32
N VAL A 38 5.26 11.04 -1.13
CA VAL A 38 4.57 10.83 0.15
C VAL A 38 4.77 9.40 0.60
N CYS A 39 5.06 9.21 1.89
CA CYS A 39 5.16 7.88 2.45
C CYS A 39 3.82 7.14 2.38
N ARG A 40 3.81 5.94 1.81
CA ARG A 40 2.67 5.02 1.83
C ARG A 40 3.13 3.64 2.30
N VAL A 41 2.40 3.11 3.27
CA VAL A 41 2.54 1.74 3.74
C VAL A 41 1.50 0.86 3.04
N PHE A 42 1.92 -0.33 2.65
CA PHE A 42 1.11 -1.36 2.01
C PHE A 42 1.06 -2.59 2.91
N GLN A 43 -0.04 -3.34 2.84
CA GLN A 43 -0.21 -4.57 3.62
C GLN A 43 0.91 -5.58 3.34
N ASN A 44 1.31 -5.69 2.08
CA ASN A 44 2.35 -6.57 1.59
C ASN A 44 2.93 -6.09 0.24
N GLY A 45 4.02 -6.71 -0.19
CA GLY A 45 4.70 -6.42 -1.46
C GLY A 45 3.81 -6.65 -2.68
N CYS A 46 2.88 -7.61 -2.65
CA CYS A 46 1.96 -7.84 -3.77
C CYS A 46 1.01 -6.65 -4.00
N LEU A 47 0.43 -6.09 -2.93
CA LEU A 47 -0.43 -4.90 -3.06
C LEU A 47 0.36 -3.65 -3.48
N LEU A 48 1.64 -3.57 -3.11
CA LEU A 48 2.53 -2.51 -3.61
C LEU A 48 2.70 -2.64 -5.13
N SER A 49 3.05 -3.83 -5.62
CA SER A 49 3.22 -4.09 -7.05
C SER A 49 1.94 -3.84 -7.84
N GLU A 50 0.79 -4.31 -7.33
CA GLU A 50 -0.51 -4.06 -7.97
C GLU A 50 -0.83 -2.56 -8.08
N GLU A 51 -0.49 -1.79 -7.05
CA GLU A 51 -0.65 -0.34 -7.08
C GLU A 51 0.30 0.33 -8.08
N SER A 52 1.56 -0.10 -8.16
CA SER A 52 2.50 0.36 -9.18
C SER A 52 1.96 0.10 -10.59
N ASP A 53 1.53 -1.12 -10.88
CA ASP A 53 0.96 -1.49 -12.18
C ASP A 53 -0.30 -0.68 -12.51
N ARG A 54 -1.17 -0.47 -11.52
CA ARG A 54 -2.39 0.34 -11.67
C ARG A 54 -2.03 1.79 -12.00
N ARG A 55 -0.99 2.34 -11.36
CA ARG A 55 -0.51 3.70 -11.61
C ARG A 55 0.11 3.82 -13.01
N GLU A 56 0.94 2.87 -13.42
CA GLU A 56 1.51 2.83 -14.76
C GLU A 56 0.43 2.76 -15.85
N LYS A 57 -0.57 1.88 -15.68
CA LYS A 57 -1.74 1.80 -16.58
C LYS A 57 -2.54 3.10 -16.64
N ALA A 58 -2.53 3.88 -15.57
CA ALA A 58 -3.17 5.19 -15.49
C ALA A 58 -2.25 6.35 -15.97
N GLY A 59 -1.08 6.06 -16.53
CA GLY A 59 -0.12 7.07 -17.01
C GLY A 59 0.59 7.83 -15.89
N LYS A 60 0.62 7.27 -14.67
CA LYS A 60 1.30 7.85 -13.50
C LYS A 60 2.62 7.13 -13.24
N ALA A 61 3.53 7.81 -12.53
CA ALA A 61 4.75 7.17 -12.05
C ALA A 61 4.40 6.01 -11.09
N PRO A 62 5.07 4.83 -11.18
CA PRO A 62 4.91 3.75 -10.23
C PRO A 62 5.32 4.21 -8.82
N VAL A 63 4.89 3.47 -7.79
CA VAL A 63 5.40 3.76 -6.43
C VAL A 63 6.85 3.31 -6.32
N VAL A 64 7.66 4.04 -5.55
CA VAL A 64 9.08 3.75 -5.37
C VAL A 64 9.28 2.98 -4.07
N PRO A 65 9.59 1.67 -4.09
CA PRO A 65 9.85 0.91 -2.88
C PRO A 65 11.02 1.50 -2.11
N VAL A 66 10.88 1.64 -0.80
CA VAL A 66 11.91 2.16 0.10
C VAL A 66 11.87 1.40 1.42
N THR A 67 12.88 1.59 2.26
CA THR A 67 12.81 1.10 3.65
C THR A 67 11.84 1.94 4.47
N GLU A 68 11.30 1.38 5.55
CA GLU A 68 10.47 2.11 6.52
C GLU A 68 11.15 3.40 7.00
N GLN A 69 12.43 3.31 7.35
CA GLN A 69 13.24 4.44 7.84
C GLN A 69 13.37 5.57 6.83
N VAL A 70 13.43 5.25 5.52
CA VAL A 70 13.43 6.25 4.46
C VAL A 70 12.03 6.81 4.29
N CYS A 71 11.01 5.95 4.22
CA CYS A 71 9.62 6.35 4.04
C CYS A 71 9.16 7.33 5.10
N GLN A 72 9.43 7.05 6.39
CA GLN A 72 9.01 7.87 7.52
C GLN A 72 9.47 9.34 7.41
N LYS A 73 10.58 9.62 6.72
CA LYS A 73 11.07 10.99 6.46
C LYS A 73 10.17 11.79 5.51
N PHE A 74 9.33 11.11 4.73
CA PHE A 74 8.39 11.66 3.76
C PHE A 74 6.93 11.68 4.27
N ILE A 75 6.71 11.38 5.56
CA ILE A 75 5.40 11.60 6.19
C ILE A 75 5.13 13.11 6.21
N LYS A 76 3.95 13.51 5.70
CA LYS A 76 3.56 14.92 5.66
C LYS A 76 3.30 15.43 7.07
N ARG A 77 4.03 16.48 7.48
CA ARG A 77 3.81 17.14 8.78
C ARG A 77 2.48 17.88 8.84
N LYS A 78 2.14 18.58 7.75
CA LYS A 78 0.90 19.35 7.58
C LYS A 78 0.18 18.89 6.32
N CYS A 79 -1.13 18.70 6.43
CA CYS A 79 -2.01 18.47 5.29
C CYS A 79 -2.83 19.73 5.03
N PHE A 80 -2.95 20.11 3.76
CA PHE A 80 -3.75 21.25 3.32
C PHE A 80 -5.17 20.79 2.95
N LEU A 81 -6.02 21.76 2.59
CA LEU A 81 -7.39 21.50 2.13
C LEU A 81 -7.42 20.45 1.01
N GLY A 82 -8.40 19.56 1.08
CA GLY A 82 -8.60 18.49 0.11
C GLY A 82 -10.00 17.88 0.25
N TRP A 83 -10.29 16.92 -0.60
CA TRP A 83 -11.59 16.24 -0.62
C TRP A 83 -11.63 15.10 0.40
N PRO A 84 -12.69 14.98 1.21
CA PRO A 84 -12.86 13.88 2.14
C PRO A 84 -12.78 12.52 1.44
N VAL A 85 -12.23 11.54 2.14
CA VAL A 85 -12.09 10.18 1.64
C VAL A 85 -12.60 9.15 2.65
N LEU A 86 -13.14 8.06 2.13
CA LEU A 86 -13.44 6.84 2.89
C LEU A 86 -12.37 5.80 2.56
N ALA A 87 -11.72 5.24 3.57
CA ALA A 87 -10.70 4.21 3.39
C ALA A 87 -11.11 2.91 4.07
N LYS A 88 -10.79 1.79 3.42
CA LYS A 88 -10.99 0.43 3.93
C LYS A 88 -9.69 -0.10 4.52
N PHE A 89 -9.74 -0.59 5.75
CA PHE A 89 -8.61 -1.19 6.45
C PHE A 89 -8.89 -2.67 6.74
N PRO A 90 -7.92 -3.57 6.54
CA PRO A 90 -8.05 -4.95 6.95
C PRO A 90 -7.91 -5.06 8.47
N ILE A 91 -8.91 -5.66 9.12
CA ILE A 91 -8.83 -6.09 10.51
C ILE A 91 -8.39 -7.56 10.50
N PRO A 92 -7.31 -7.93 11.22
CA PRO A 92 -6.88 -9.33 11.33
C PRO A 92 -7.98 -10.24 11.89
N SER A 93 -7.93 -11.52 11.51
CA SER A 93 -8.80 -12.53 12.12
C SER A 93 -8.63 -12.57 13.65
N PRO A 94 -9.69 -12.81 14.44
CA PRO A 94 -9.60 -12.90 15.91
C PRO A 94 -8.58 -13.92 16.41
N CYS A 95 -8.28 -14.95 15.62
CA CYS A 95 -7.26 -15.95 15.97
C CYS A 95 -5.82 -15.43 15.85
N GLY A 96 -5.59 -14.24 15.29
CA GLY A 96 -4.27 -13.63 15.12
C GLY A 96 -3.42 -14.21 13.99
N CYS A 97 -3.85 -15.32 13.37
CA CYS A 97 -3.12 -16.01 12.31
C CYS A 97 -2.93 -15.12 11.07
N ASN A 98 -1.70 -15.05 10.55
CA ASN A 98 -1.41 -14.28 9.34
C ASN A 98 -2.11 -14.88 8.12
N GLY A 99 -2.61 -14.03 7.21
CA GLY A 99 -3.28 -14.46 5.99
C GLY A 99 -4.69 -15.03 6.18
N LYS A 100 -5.13 -15.31 7.41
CA LYS A 100 -6.52 -15.71 7.67
C LYS A 100 -7.45 -14.53 7.44
N GLN A 101 -8.56 -14.80 6.75
CA GLN A 101 -9.59 -13.82 6.50
C GLN A 101 -10.10 -13.23 7.82
N GLY A 102 -10.04 -11.90 7.91
CA GLY A 102 -10.66 -11.14 8.97
C GLY A 102 -11.83 -10.31 8.44
N SER A 103 -11.98 -9.10 8.94
CA SER A 103 -13.02 -8.16 8.52
C SER A 103 -12.42 -6.89 7.92
N LEU A 104 -13.26 -6.01 7.40
CA LEU A 104 -12.86 -4.70 6.90
C LEU A 104 -13.49 -3.60 7.74
N GLU A 105 -12.70 -2.61 8.13
CA GLU A 105 -13.16 -1.39 8.77
C GLU A 105 -13.19 -0.25 7.74
N ILE A 106 -14.23 0.59 7.77
CA ILE A 106 -14.29 1.81 6.97
C ILE A 106 -14.04 3.01 7.88
N LYS A 107 -13.10 3.88 7.52
CA LYS A 107 -12.84 5.14 8.21
C LYS A 107 -12.90 6.32 7.26
N LYS A 108 -13.44 7.43 7.76
CA LYS A 108 -13.48 8.71 7.05
C LYS A 108 -12.30 9.58 7.45
N PHE A 109 -11.67 10.21 6.47
CA PHE A 109 -10.59 11.19 6.67
C PHE A 109 -10.94 12.50 6.00
N LEU A 110 -10.38 13.60 6.51
CA LEU A 110 -10.59 14.94 5.97
C LEU A 110 -10.09 15.06 4.53
N ASN A 111 -9.02 14.35 4.18
CA ASN A 111 -8.49 14.24 2.82
C ASN A 111 -7.50 13.07 2.67
N LEU A 112 -7.01 12.84 1.45
CA LEU A 112 -6.02 11.78 1.16
C LEU A 112 -4.70 11.96 1.91
N CYS A 113 -4.24 13.19 2.13
CA CYS A 113 -3.01 13.44 2.89
C CYS A 113 -3.16 12.98 4.35
N GLU A 114 -4.29 13.30 5.00
CA GLU A 114 -4.57 12.86 6.37
C GLU A 114 -4.69 11.32 6.46
N LEU A 115 -5.28 10.69 5.44
CA LEU A 115 -5.31 9.23 5.34
C LEU A 115 -3.89 8.64 5.25
N GLN A 116 -3.07 9.13 4.32
CA GLN A 116 -1.71 8.61 4.11
C GLN A 116 -0.83 8.84 5.35
N LYS A 117 -0.96 10.02 5.98
CA LYS A 117 -0.29 10.36 7.24
C LYS A 117 -0.68 9.39 8.35
N TYR A 118 -1.97 9.22 8.62
CA TYR A 118 -2.46 8.28 9.63
C TYR A 118 -1.98 6.85 9.36
N ALA A 119 -2.07 6.39 8.12
CA ALA A 119 -1.67 5.05 7.73
C ALA A 119 -0.18 4.80 8.03
N ALA A 120 0.68 5.74 7.66
CA ALA A 120 2.12 5.65 7.87
C ALA A 120 2.53 5.80 9.35
N GLU A 121 1.93 6.75 10.09
CA GLU A 121 2.26 6.98 11.51
C GLU A 121 1.76 5.84 12.41
N CYS A 122 0.64 5.21 12.08
CA CYS A 122 0.03 4.15 12.88
C CYS A 122 0.37 2.74 12.41
N ASN A 123 1.19 2.57 11.35
CA ASN A 123 1.43 1.27 10.69
C ASN A 123 0.13 0.56 10.31
N LYS A 124 -0.84 1.31 9.79
CA LYS A 124 -2.17 0.83 9.39
C LYS A 124 -2.38 1.03 7.89
N PRO A 125 -1.90 0.12 7.05
CA PRO A 125 -2.15 0.19 5.61
C PRO A 125 -3.65 0.07 5.31
N TYR A 126 -4.15 0.96 4.46
CA TYR A 126 -5.46 0.82 3.84
C TYR A 126 -5.34 0.03 2.54
N ILE A 127 -6.38 -0.72 2.17
CA ILE A 127 -6.40 -1.54 0.95
C ILE A 127 -7.06 -0.81 -0.22
N SER A 128 -7.94 0.14 0.07
CA SER A 128 -8.59 0.99 -0.93
C SER A 128 -9.14 2.25 -0.26
N TYR A 129 -9.37 3.28 -1.06
CA TYR A 129 -10.11 4.46 -0.66
C TYR A 129 -10.97 5.00 -1.81
N SER A 130 -12.00 5.75 -1.48
CA SER A 130 -12.84 6.47 -2.44
C SER A 130 -13.06 7.90 -1.96
N LYS A 131 -13.33 8.81 -2.89
CA LYS A 131 -13.86 10.14 -2.53
C LYS A 131 -15.24 9.95 -1.87
N CYS A 132 -15.52 10.76 -0.86
CA CYS A 132 -16.88 10.92 -0.34
C CYS A 132 -17.77 11.64 -1.35
#